data_AF-A0A8C1THH1-F1
#
_entry.id   AF-A0A8C1THH1-F1
#
_cell.length_a   1.000
_cell.length_b   1.000
_cell.length_c   1.000
_cell.angle_alpha   90.00
_cell.angle_beta   90.00
_cell.angle_gamma   90.00
#
_symmetry.space_group_name_H-M   'P 1'
#
loop_
_entity.id
_entity.type
_entity.pdbx_description
1 polymer ?
#
loop_
_entity_poly.entity_id
_entity_poly.type
_entity_poly.pdbx_seq_one_letter_code
_entity_poly.pdbx_strand_id
1 'polypeptide(L)'
;MHCTNELNVNIPHLADTLFERTANQSWVVVFKALITTHHLMMYGNERFIQYLASRSTLFNLNNFVDKGALQGYDMSIYIRRYSRYLTERALSYRLVAADFTKMKRGTDGVMRSMSIEKLMKTLPIIQNQLDALLDFEASSNELTNGVINCAFTLLFKDSIRIFAAYNEGVINLLEKYFNMKKNQCKEALEIYKRFLIRMTKLSEFLKVAEQVGIDQVDIPDLSQAPSSLLEALEQHLASLDGKKMKEASTVSRYIKLYWNSGCRIKNYDNQVYKHLPSSWNCTLCIHNDFTH
;
A
#
# COMPACT_ATOMS: atom_id res chain seq x y z
N MET A 1 0.62 20.99 7.14
CA MET A 1 -0.74 20.48 6.85
C MET A 1 -1.74 21.60 6.56
N HIS A 2 -1.85 22.63 7.42
CA HIS A 2 -2.73 23.78 7.15
C HIS A 2 -2.51 24.41 5.75
N CYS A 3 -1.26 24.59 5.34
CA CYS A 3 -0.93 25.20 4.06
C CYS A 3 -1.55 24.48 2.85
N THR A 4 -1.54 23.14 2.77
CA THR A 4 -2.11 22.45 1.57
C THR A 4 -3.63 22.57 1.47
N ASN A 5 -4.32 22.81 2.59
CA ASN A 5 -5.77 22.96 2.66
C ASN A 5 -6.24 24.39 2.39
N GLU A 6 -5.34 25.37 2.40
CA GLU A 6 -5.65 26.74 2.00
C GLU A 6 -5.74 26.84 0.48
N LEU A 7 -6.77 27.53 -0.03
CA LEU A 7 -6.99 27.69 -1.47
C LEU A 7 -5.82 28.41 -2.16
N ASN A 8 -5.09 29.25 -1.42
CA ASN A 8 -4.06 30.16 -1.92
C ASN A 8 -2.64 29.59 -1.91
N VAL A 9 -2.43 28.36 -1.42
CA VAL A 9 -1.08 27.78 -1.38
C VAL A 9 -0.68 27.22 -2.73
N ASN A 10 0.48 27.66 -3.20
CA ASN A 10 1.08 27.20 -4.45
C ASN A 10 1.66 25.79 -4.28
N ILE A 11 0.84 24.79 -4.64
CA ILE A 11 1.19 23.36 -4.57
C ILE A 11 2.47 23.02 -5.36
N PRO A 12 2.64 23.48 -6.63
CA PRO A 12 3.90 23.30 -7.35
C PRO A 12 5.12 23.79 -6.57
N HIS A 13 5.07 25.03 -6.06
CA HIS A 13 6.19 25.59 -5.30
C HIS A 13 6.53 24.77 -4.05
N LEU A 14 5.51 24.35 -3.29
CA LEU A 14 5.70 23.49 -2.12
C LEU A 14 6.37 22.15 -2.49
N ALA A 15 5.95 21.52 -3.58
CA ALA A 15 6.53 20.27 -4.05
C ALA A 15 7.97 20.47 -4.52
N ASP A 16 8.27 21.55 -5.25
CA ASP A 16 9.62 21.88 -5.71
C ASP A 16 10.57 22.13 -4.54
N THR A 17 10.14 22.84 -3.49
CA THR A 17 10.94 22.98 -2.26
C THR A 17 11.28 21.63 -1.63
N LEU A 18 10.33 20.68 -1.60
CA LEU A 18 10.60 19.33 -1.09
C LEU A 18 11.58 18.56 -1.99
N PHE A 19 11.46 18.68 -3.31
CA PHE A 19 12.41 18.06 -4.24
C PHE A 19 13.82 18.62 -4.09
N GLU A 20 13.97 19.92 -3.90
CA GLU A 20 15.27 20.55 -3.60
C GLU A 20 15.91 19.95 -2.34
N ARG A 21 15.12 19.68 -1.29
CA ARG A 21 15.63 19.01 -0.08
C ARG A 21 16.09 17.58 -0.34
N THR A 22 15.46 16.86 -1.28
CA THR A 22 15.91 15.51 -1.66
C THR A 22 17.21 15.47 -2.44
N ALA A 23 17.72 16.62 -2.93
CA ALA A 23 19.03 16.72 -3.57
C ALA A 23 20.20 16.93 -2.58
N ASN A 24 19.91 16.98 -1.27
CA ASN A 24 20.93 17.12 -0.24
C ASN A 24 21.79 15.84 -0.10
N GLN A 25 23.03 15.97 0.36
CA GLN A 25 23.91 14.81 0.61
C GLN A 25 23.61 14.10 1.94
N SER A 26 23.04 14.82 2.91
CA SER A 26 22.69 14.26 4.22
C SER A 26 21.49 13.34 4.12
N TRP A 27 21.68 12.08 4.51
CA TRP A 27 20.60 11.09 4.57
C TRP A 27 19.42 11.58 5.42
N VAL A 28 19.67 12.30 6.51
CA VAL A 28 18.63 12.82 7.41
C VAL A 28 17.72 13.80 6.67
N VAL A 29 18.33 14.76 5.95
CA VAL A 29 17.59 15.78 5.21
C VAL A 29 16.75 15.14 4.10
N VAL A 30 17.35 14.24 3.32
CA VAL A 30 16.67 13.56 2.22
C VAL A 30 15.53 12.70 2.74
N PHE A 31 15.76 11.89 3.77
CA PHE A 31 14.73 10.99 4.29
C PHE A 31 13.57 11.78 4.92
N LYS A 32 13.85 12.84 5.69
CA LYS A 32 12.81 13.71 6.24
C LYS A 32 12.00 14.43 5.15
N ALA A 33 12.61 14.81 4.03
CA ALA A 33 11.89 15.38 2.89
C ALA A 33 10.93 14.36 2.25
N LEU A 34 11.37 13.11 2.10
CA LEU A 34 10.50 12.01 1.62
C LEU A 34 9.35 11.74 2.60
N ILE A 35 9.64 11.64 3.90
CA ILE A 35 8.62 11.46 4.95
C ILE A 35 7.60 12.59 4.94
N THR A 36 8.06 13.83 4.81
CA THR A 36 7.19 15.02 4.72
C THR A 36 6.31 14.94 3.47
N THR A 37 6.88 14.53 2.33
CA THR A 37 6.11 14.32 1.09
C THR A 37 5.04 13.25 1.27
N HIS A 38 5.39 12.10 1.87
CA HIS A 38 4.42 11.04 2.17
C HIS A 38 3.31 11.55 3.09
N HIS A 39 3.66 12.29 4.14
CA HIS A 39 2.69 12.88 5.06
C HIS A 39 1.72 13.83 4.34
N LEU A 40 2.19 14.65 3.40
CA LEU A 40 1.34 15.52 2.59
C LEU A 40 0.44 14.72 1.62
N MET A 41 0.93 13.61 1.06
CA MET A 41 0.08 12.72 0.23
C MET A 41 -1.06 12.10 1.05
N MET A 42 -0.81 11.74 2.31
CA MET A 42 -1.81 11.15 3.20
C MET A 42 -2.80 12.18 3.75
N TYR A 43 -2.32 13.25 4.39
CA TYR A 43 -3.15 14.14 5.21
C TYR A 43 -3.34 15.53 4.59
N GLY A 44 -2.62 15.85 3.51
CA GLY A 44 -2.83 17.08 2.77
C GLY A 44 -4.00 16.99 1.78
N ASN A 45 -4.29 18.13 1.17
CA ASN A 45 -5.25 18.25 0.07
C ASN A 45 -4.84 17.40 -1.14
N GLU A 46 -5.83 16.80 -1.84
CA GLU A 46 -5.56 15.90 -2.97
C GLU A 46 -4.81 16.57 -4.13
N ARG A 47 -4.89 17.91 -4.24
CA ARG A 47 -4.13 18.68 -5.23
C ARG A 47 -2.63 18.39 -5.16
N PHE A 48 -2.10 18.06 -3.98
CA PHE A 48 -0.68 17.71 -3.83
C PHE A 48 -0.35 16.41 -4.54
N ILE A 49 -1.06 15.30 -4.27
CA ILE A 49 -0.81 14.02 -4.95
C ILE A 49 -1.16 14.09 -6.44
N GLN A 50 -2.18 14.86 -6.84
CA GLN A 50 -2.49 15.12 -8.25
C GLN A 50 -1.33 15.79 -8.98
N TYR A 51 -0.73 16.81 -8.36
CA TYR A 51 0.44 17.47 -8.90
C TYR A 51 1.61 16.49 -9.06
N LEU A 52 1.94 15.71 -8.02
CA LEU A 52 2.99 14.70 -8.10
C LEU A 52 2.71 13.67 -9.22
N ALA A 53 1.48 13.16 -9.31
CA ALA A 53 1.06 12.20 -10.32
C ALA A 53 1.16 12.76 -11.75
N SER A 54 1.02 14.08 -11.93
CA SER A 54 1.14 14.74 -13.24
C SER A 54 2.59 14.84 -13.76
N ARG A 55 3.59 14.67 -12.88
CA ARG A 55 5.01 14.79 -13.27
C ARG A 55 5.52 13.53 -13.95
N SER A 56 6.46 13.71 -14.87
CA SER A 56 7.19 12.61 -15.54
C SER A 56 8.22 11.97 -14.61
N THR A 57 8.86 12.77 -13.75
CA THR A 57 9.86 12.35 -12.76
C THR A 57 9.56 12.98 -11.40
N LEU A 58 9.81 12.20 -10.34
CA LEU A 58 9.61 12.62 -8.95
C LEU A 58 10.93 12.69 -8.20
N PHE A 59 11.49 11.53 -7.83
CA PHE A 59 12.75 11.45 -7.09
C PHE A 59 13.82 10.77 -7.92
N ASN A 60 15.02 11.36 -7.98
CA ASN A 60 16.18 10.75 -8.61
C ASN A 60 17.15 10.19 -7.57
N LEU A 61 16.67 9.23 -6.78
CA LEU A 61 17.39 8.71 -5.62
C LEU A 61 17.88 7.26 -5.80
N ASN A 62 17.71 6.65 -6.98
CA ASN A 62 18.07 5.23 -7.21
C ASN A 62 19.52 4.88 -6.85
N ASN A 63 20.43 5.85 -6.91
CA ASN A 63 21.85 5.68 -6.58
C ASN A 63 22.28 6.50 -5.35
N PHE A 64 21.33 6.99 -4.55
CA PHE A 64 21.63 7.80 -3.36
C PHE A 64 22.49 7.01 -2.38
N VAL A 65 23.61 7.60 -1.94
CA VAL A 65 24.47 7.07 -0.88
C VAL A 65 25.06 8.23 -0.09
N ASP A 66 24.83 8.26 1.22
CA ASP A 66 25.53 9.13 2.16
C ASP A 66 26.70 8.36 2.81
N LYS A 67 27.93 8.78 2.53
CA LYS A 67 29.15 8.24 3.13
C LYS A 67 29.75 9.12 4.23
N GLY A 68 29.16 10.31 4.45
CA GLY A 68 29.70 11.32 5.36
C GLY A 68 29.24 11.14 6.81
N ALA A 69 28.11 10.47 7.03
CA ALA A 69 27.57 10.22 8.36
C ALA A 69 27.75 8.75 8.81
N LEU A 70 27.94 8.53 10.12
CA LEU A 70 28.12 7.22 10.73
C LEU A 70 27.00 6.22 10.36
N GLN A 71 25.73 6.69 10.35
CA GLN A 71 24.56 5.90 9.96
C GLN A 71 24.15 6.09 8.49
N GLY A 72 24.86 6.97 7.74
CA GLY A 72 24.44 7.38 6.40
C GLY A 72 24.41 6.23 5.40
N TYR A 73 25.41 5.34 5.48
CA TYR A 73 25.52 4.20 4.58
C TYR A 73 24.33 3.24 4.74
N ASP A 74 24.03 2.87 5.98
CA ASP A 74 22.92 1.95 6.31
C ASP A 74 21.56 2.56 5.97
N MET A 75 21.36 3.86 6.21
CA MET A 75 20.09 4.52 5.90
C MET A 75 19.86 4.74 4.40
N SER A 76 20.93 4.73 3.60
CA SER A 76 20.84 4.99 2.16
C SER A 76 19.98 3.97 1.41
N ILE A 77 20.00 2.68 1.80
CA ILE A 77 19.16 1.67 1.14
C ILE A 77 17.67 1.93 1.36
N TYR A 78 17.28 2.36 2.56
CA TYR A 78 15.89 2.67 2.90
C TYR A 78 15.40 3.93 2.22
N ILE A 79 16.26 4.93 2.02
CA ILE A 79 15.94 6.12 1.22
C ILE A 79 15.61 5.71 -0.21
N ARG A 80 16.44 4.85 -0.83
CA ARG A 80 16.19 4.34 -2.20
C ARG A 80 14.84 3.61 -2.28
N ARG A 81 14.61 2.63 -1.40
CA ARG A 81 13.37 1.84 -1.35
C ARG A 81 12.13 2.70 -1.07
N TYR A 82 12.22 3.62 -0.12
CA TYR A 82 11.11 4.52 0.24
C TYR A 82 10.77 5.50 -0.89
N SER A 83 11.79 6.07 -1.56
CA SER A 83 11.56 6.95 -2.71
C SER A 83 10.89 6.22 -3.88
N ARG A 84 11.24 4.95 -4.11
CA ARG A 84 10.59 4.08 -5.09
C ARG A 84 9.12 3.87 -4.74
N TYR A 85 8.81 3.58 -3.48
CA TYR A 85 7.43 3.46 -3.02
C TYR A 85 6.61 4.74 -3.27
N LEU A 86 7.12 5.92 -2.89
CA LEU A 86 6.39 7.18 -3.10
C LEU A 86 6.17 7.47 -4.59
N THR A 87 7.14 7.12 -5.43
CA THR A 87 7.02 7.22 -6.89
C THR A 87 5.92 6.30 -7.41
N GLU A 88 5.88 5.05 -6.95
CA GLU A 88 4.87 4.06 -7.34
C GLU A 88 3.46 4.47 -6.86
N ARG A 89 3.33 5.08 -5.68
CA ARG A 89 2.07 5.62 -5.17
C ARG A 89 1.52 6.73 -6.09
N ALA A 90 2.37 7.67 -6.50
CA ALA A 90 1.98 8.74 -7.42
C ALA A 90 1.63 8.19 -8.82
N LEU A 91 2.39 7.21 -9.32
CA LEU A 91 2.08 6.50 -10.57
C LEU A 91 0.72 5.79 -10.49
N SER A 92 0.46 5.09 -9.40
CA SER A 92 -0.82 4.40 -9.18
C SER A 92 -1.99 5.38 -9.17
N TYR A 93 -1.82 6.53 -8.52
CA TYR A 93 -2.80 7.62 -8.57
C TYR A 93 -3.02 8.10 -10.02
N ARG A 94 -1.96 8.31 -10.80
CA ARG A 94 -2.06 8.70 -12.22
C ARG A 94 -2.86 7.70 -13.05
N LEU A 95 -2.61 6.41 -12.87
CA LEU A 95 -3.21 5.35 -13.70
C LEU A 95 -4.69 5.09 -13.36
N VAL A 96 -5.09 5.31 -12.10
CA VAL A 96 -6.44 4.97 -11.61
C VAL A 96 -7.31 6.21 -11.35
N ALA A 97 -6.71 7.40 -11.31
CA ALA A 97 -7.33 8.66 -10.92
C ALA A 97 -7.98 8.62 -9.53
N ALA A 98 -7.39 7.85 -8.62
CA ALA A 98 -7.85 7.71 -7.24
C ALA A 98 -6.71 7.20 -6.34
N ASP A 99 -6.74 7.59 -5.06
CA ASP A 99 -5.82 7.07 -4.05
C ASP A 99 -6.42 5.80 -3.41
N PHE A 100 -5.78 4.65 -3.61
CA PHE A 100 -6.23 3.39 -3.02
C PHE A 100 -6.37 3.47 -1.51
N THR A 101 -5.54 4.26 -0.82
CA THR A 101 -5.61 4.44 0.64
C THR A 101 -6.83 5.25 1.10
N LYS A 102 -7.51 5.97 0.19
CA LYS A 102 -8.63 6.86 0.50
C LYS A 102 -9.96 6.46 -0.14
N MET A 103 -9.97 5.39 -0.93
CA MET A 103 -11.18 4.90 -1.59
C MET A 103 -12.24 4.46 -0.57
N LYS A 104 -13.51 4.72 -0.88
CA LYS A 104 -14.65 4.22 -0.09
C LYS A 104 -14.60 2.69 0.03
N ARG A 105 -14.87 2.18 1.23
CA ARG A 105 -14.84 0.75 1.61
C ARG A 105 -16.24 0.19 1.88
N GLY A 106 -16.32 -1.13 2.03
CA GLY A 106 -17.52 -1.87 2.41
C GLY A 106 -18.31 -2.40 1.23
N THR A 107 -19.58 -2.73 1.46
CA THR A 107 -20.49 -3.28 0.43
C THR A 107 -20.62 -2.37 -0.78
N ASP A 108 -20.65 -1.05 -0.54
CA ASP A 108 -20.68 -0.02 -1.59
C ASP A 108 -19.28 0.57 -1.87
N GLY A 109 -18.22 -0.17 -1.52
CA GLY A 109 -16.84 0.23 -1.75
C GLY A 109 -16.51 0.29 -3.24
N VAL A 110 -15.56 1.15 -3.60
CA VAL A 110 -15.16 1.37 -5.01
C VAL A 110 -14.63 0.07 -5.63
N MET A 111 -13.75 -0.63 -4.90
CA MET A 111 -13.17 -1.88 -5.38
C MET A 111 -14.19 -3.02 -5.39
N ARG A 112 -15.15 -3.01 -4.45
CA ARG A 112 -16.18 -4.04 -4.33
C ARG A 112 -17.23 -3.98 -5.44
N SER A 113 -17.54 -2.78 -5.95
CA SER A 113 -18.57 -2.56 -6.98
C SER A 113 -18.02 -2.38 -8.40
N MET A 114 -16.69 -2.29 -8.58
CA MET A 114 -16.05 -2.06 -9.89
C MET A 114 -16.44 -3.12 -10.95
N SER A 115 -16.62 -2.69 -12.20
CA SER A 115 -16.86 -3.60 -13.34
C SER A 115 -15.65 -4.53 -13.55
N ILE A 116 -15.87 -5.73 -14.07
CA ILE A 116 -14.81 -6.72 -14.19
C ILE A 116 -13.68 -6.26 -15.13
N GLU A 117 -14.03 -5.58 -16.21
CA GLU A 117 -13.08 -5.09 -17.22
C GLU A 117 -12.13 -4.04 -16.64
N LYS A 118 -12.66 -3.14 -15.80
CA LYS A 118 -11.84 -2.13 -15.11
C LYS A 118 -11.09 -2.74 -13.93
N LEU A 119 -11.72 -3.65 -13.19
CA LEU A 119 -11.15 -4.30 -12.02
C LEU A 119 -9.89 -5.10 -12.37
N MET A 120 -9.95 -5.91 -13.43
CA MET A 120 -8.80 -6.72 -13.88
C MET A 120 -7.60 -5.86 -14.31
N LYS A 121 -7.83 -4.63 -14.80
CA LYS A 121 -6.75 -3.67 -15.09
C LYS A 121 -6.26 -2.94 -13.84
N THR A 122 -7.11 -2.77 -12.83
CA THR A 122 -6.82 -2.04 -11.60
C THR A 122 -6.06 -2.90 -10.59
N LEU A 123 -6.36 -4.20 -10.51
CA LEU A 123 -5.73 -5.14 -9.57
C LEU A 123 -4.20 -5.27 -9.76
N PRO A 124 -3.66 -5.32 -10.98
CA PRO A 124 -2.21 -5.26 -11.19
C PRO A 124 -1.56 -3.96 -10.70
N ILE A 125 -2.26 -2.83 -10.78
CA ILE A 125 -1.72 -1.53 -10.33
C ILE A 125 -1.60 -1.51 -8.81
N ILE A 126 -2.64 -1.96 -8.09
CA ILE A 126 -2.56 -2.05 -6.62
C ILE A 126 -1.53 -3.08 -6.16
N GLN A 127 -1.34 -4.18 -6.91
CA GLN A 127 -0.28 -5.15 -6.67
C GLN A 127 1.10 -4.50 -6.75
N ASN A 128 1.38 -3.70 -7.78
CA ASN A 128 2.67 -3.04 -7.95
C ASN A 128 2.94 -2.02 -6.84
N GLN A 129 1.93 -1.24 -6.45
CA GLN A 129 2.06 -0.30 -5.33
C GLN A 129 2.36 -1.01 -4.01
N LEU A 130 1.67 -2.13 -3.75
CA LEU A 130 1.91 -2.93 -2.55
C LEU A 130 3.30 -3.59 -2.59
N ASP A 131 3.74 -4.08 -3.74
CA ASP A 131 5.09 -4.65 -3.88
C ASP A 131 6.16 -3.60 -3.59
N ALA A 132 6.05 -2.40 -4.15
CA ALA A 132 7.00 -1.32 -3.88
C ALA A 132 7.02 -0.91 -2.39
N LEU A 133 5.89 -1.04 -1.69
CA LEU A 133 5.81 -0.82 -0.24
C LEU A 133 6.56 -1.92 0.52
N LEU A 134 6.27 -3.18 0.20
CA LEU A 134 6.82 -4.34 0.89
C LEU A 134 8.33 -4.52 0.60
N ASP A 135 8.81 -4.03 -0.55
CA ASP A 135 10.23 -3.94 -0.91
C ASP A 135 11.05 -3.02 0.04
N PHE A 136 10.42 -2.34 1.01
CA PHE A 136 11.14 -1.62 2.06
C PHE A 136 12.02 -2.56 2.90
N GLU A 137 11.54 -3.79 3.17
CA GLU A 137 12.29 -4.91 3.76
C GLU A 137 13.25 -4.52 4.89
N ALA A 138 12.75 -3.73 5.86
CA ALA A 138 13.46 -3.46 7.10
C ALA A 138 13.11 -4.56 8.13
N SER A 139 14.11 -5.04 8.84
CA SER A 139 13.97 -5.87 10.03
C SER A 139 13.84 -5.00 11.28
N SER A 140 13.36 -5.59 12.38
CA SER A 140 13.23 -4.90 13.68
C SER A 140 14.56 -4.30 14.17
N ASN A 141 15.68 -4.94 13.84
CA ASN A 141 17.03 -4.51 14.26
C ASN A 141 17.55 -3.30 13.48
N GLU A 142 16.97 -2.99 12.32
CA GLU A 142 17.37 -1.87 11.48
C GLU A 142 16.55 -0.60 11.79
N LEU A 143 15.40 -0.78 12.45
CA LEU A 143 14.47 0.26 12.91
C LEU A 143 14.96 0.93 14.20
N THR A 144 16.14 1.56 14.11
CA THR A 144 16.95 1.99 15.27
C THR A 144 16.86 3.47 15.63
N ASN A 145 16.24 4.30 14.78
CA ASN A 145 16.18 5.75 14.97
C ASN A 145 14.83 6.34 14.55
N GLY A 146 14.51 7.54 15.06
CA GLY A 146 13.20 8.17 14.84
C GLY A 146 12.86 8.46 13.37
N VAL A 147 13.85 8.64 12.49
CA VAL A 147 13.61 8.96 11.08
C VAL A 147 13.09 7.72 10.33
N ILE A 148 13.83 6.61 10.39
CA ILE A 148 13.38 5.36 9.74
C ILE A 148 12.11 4.82 10.38
N ASN A 149 11.95 5.00 11.70
CA ASN A 149 10.76 4.61 12.44
C ASN A 149 9.52 5.37 11.96
N CYS A 150 9.60 6.70 11.80
CA CYS A 150 8.49 7.48 11.24
C CYS A 150 8.18 7.07 9.79
N ALA A 151 9.19 6.81 8.96
CA ALA A 151 8.99 6.31 7.61
C ALA A 151 8.22 4.97 7.60
N PHE A 152 8.66 4.02 8.43
CA PHE A 152 8.04 2.69 8.58
C PHE A 152 6.59 2.79 9.06
N THR A 153 6.28 3.64 10.04
CA THR A 153 4.89 3.84 10.48
C THR A 153 3.97 4.35 9.38
N LEU A 154 4.44 5.25 8.51
CA LEU A 154 3.64 5.70 7.38
C LEU A 154 3.43 4.56 6.37
N LEU A 155 4.44 3.72 6.10
CA LEU A 155 4.28 2.52 5.27
C LEU A 155 3.30 1.53 5.88
N PHE A 156 3.37 1.31 7.19
CA PHE A 156 2.42 0.45 7.89
C PHE A 156 0.98 0.93 7.72
N LYS A 157 0.72 2.22 7.95
CA LYS A 157 -0.62 2.80 7.77
C LYS A 157 -1.14 2.64 6.35
N ASP A 158 -0.27 2.80 5.35
CA ASP A 158 -0.64 2.61 3.96
C ASP A 158 -0.82 1.14 3.60
N SER A 159 -0.02 0.23 4.14
CA SER A 159 -0.12 -1.21 3.85
C SER A 159 -1.48 -1.76 4.28
N ILE A 160 -1.98 -1.38 5.45
CA ILE A 160 -3.32 -1.76 5.92
C ILE A 160 -4.39 -1.30 4.93
N ARG A 161 -4.31 -0.04 4.48
CA ARG A 161 -5.35 0.53 3.59
C ARG A 161 -5.28 0.02 2.16
N ILE A 162 -4.07 -0.11 1.61
CA ILE A 162 -3.83 -0.69 0.28
C ILE A 162 -4.32 -2.14 0.27
N PHE A 163 -3.94 -2.93 1.28
CA PHE A 163 -4.37 -4.32 1.36
C PHE A 163 -5.89 -4.44 1.52
N ALA A 164 -6.54 -3.54 2.25
CA ALA A 164 -8.00 -3.53 2.33
C ALA A 164 -8.68 -3.31 0.96
N ALA A 165 -8.21 -2.33 0.18
CA ALA A 165 -8.69 -2.13 -1.20
C ALA A 165 -8.41 -3.35 -2.08
N TYR A 166 -7.22 -3.94 -1.93
CA TYR A 166 -6.81 -5.09 -2.72
C TYR A 166 -7.70 -6.30 -2.42
N ASN A 167 -7.95 -6.55 -1.14
CA ASN A 167 -8.83 -7.61 -0.66
C ASN A 167 -10.28 -7.44 -1.19
N GLU A 168 -10.85 -6.23 -1.11
CA GLU A 168 -12.17 -5.95 -1.69
C GLU A 168 -12.23 -6.23 -3.20
N GLY A 169 -11.18 -5.85 -3.92
CA GLY A 169 -11.08 -6.09 -5.36
C GLY A 169 -10.95 -7.59 -5.68
N VAL A 170 -10.18 -8.35 -4.90
CA VAL A 170 -10.08 -9.80 -5.06
C VAL A 170 -11.40 -10.49 -4.74
N ILE A 171 -12.15 -10.03 -3.73
CA ILE A 171 -13.48 -10.60 -3.45
C ILE A 171 -14.42 -10.36 -4.65
N ASN A 172 -14.45 -9.14 -5.18
CA ASN A 172 -15.25 -8.82 -6.37
C ASN A 172 -14.84 -9.68 -7.59
N LEU A 173 -13.53 -9.90 -7.79
CA LEU A 173 -13.01 -10.77 -8.82
C LEU A 173 -13.52 -12.21 -8.67
N LEU A 174 -13.43 -12.76 -7.47
CA LEU A 174 -13.83 -14.14 -7.17
C LEU A 174 -15.36 -14.35 -7.25
N GLU A 175 -16.16 -13.36 -6.83
CA GLU A 175 -17.63 -13.40 -6.95
C GLU A 175 -18.09 -13.52 -8.42
N LYS A 176 -17.31 -12.94 -9.35
CA LYS A 176 -17.64 -12.96 -10.78
C LYS A 176 -16.96 -14.10 -11.55
N TYR A 177 -15.97 -14.78 -10.95
CA TYR A 177 -15.06 -15.71 -11.64
C TYR A 177 -15.77 -16.79 -12.46
N PHE A 178 -16.78 -17.45 -11.87
CA PHE A 178 -17.50 -18.56 -12.51
C PHE A 178 -18.38 -18.14 -13.71
N ASN A 179 -18.58 -16.83 -13.89
CA ASN A 179 -19.33 -16.27 -15.01
C ASN A 179 -18.41 -15.63 -16.07
N MET A 180 -17.08 -15.71 -15.89
CA MET A 180 -16.11 -15.11 -16.81
C MET A 180 -15.83 -16.02 -18.01
N LYS A 181 -15.36 -15.42 -19.10
CA LYS A 181 -14.86 -16.18 -20.26
C LYS A 181 -13.51 -16.81 -19.90
N LYS A 182 -13.16 -17.90 -20.59
CA LYS A 182 -11.90 -18.64 -20.39
C LYS A 182 -10.65 -17.75 -20.25
N ASN A 183 -10.45 -16.78 -21.14
CA ASN A 183 -9.28 -15.89 -21.08
C ASN A 183 -9.29 -15.01 -19.82
N GLN A 184 -10.47 -14.53 -19.42
CA GLN A 184 -10.64 -13.75 -18.19
C GLN A 184 -10.42 -14.63 -16.96
N CYS A 185 -10.88 -15.89 -16.95
CA CYS A 185 -10.59 -16.83 -15.87
C CYS A 185 -9.08 -17.06 -15.71
N LYS A 186 -8.33 -17.22 -16.80
CA LYS A 186 -6.87 -17.37 -16.74
C LYS A 186 -6.19 -16.18 -16.06
N GLU A 187 -6.55 -14.97 -16.49
CA GLU A 187 -5.98 -13.74 -15.94
C GLU A 187 -6.41 -13.52 -14.47
N ALA A 188 -7.68 -13.75 -14.15
CA ALA A 188 -8.21 -13.64 -12.79
C ALA A 188 -7.55 -14.64 -11.83
N LEU A 189 -7.30 -15.88 -12.28
CA LEU A 189 -6.60 -16.89 -11.50
C LEU A 189 -5.16 -16.47 -11.20
N GLU A 190 -4.46 -15.92 -12.19
CA GLU A 190 -3.10 -15.41 -12.00
C GLU A 190 -3.06 -14.24 -11.00
N ILE A 191 -4.01 -13.30 -11.11
CA ILE A 191 -4.19 -12.22 -10.13
C ILE A 191 -4.41 -12.78 -8.71
N TYR A 192 -5.23 -13.83 -8.57
CA TYR A 192 -5.50 -14.46 -7.28
C TYR A 192 -4.28 -15.19 -6.71
N LYS A 193 -3.52 -15.93 -7.53
CA LYS A 193 -2.26 -16.55 -7.08
C LYS A 193 -1.26 -15.51 -6.58
N ARG A 194 -1.14 -14.39 -7.31
CA ARG A 194 -0.33 -13.23 -6.92
C ARG A 194 -0.81 -12.57 -5.62
N PHE A 195 -2.11 -12.57 -5.35
CA PHE A 195 -2.67 -12.09 -4.08
C PHE A 195 -2.22 -12.95 -2.90
N LEU A 196 -2.25 -14.28 -3.02
CA LEU A 196 -1.80 -15.18 -1.95
C LEU A 196 -0.35 -14.95 -1.56
N ILE A 197 0.55 -14.77 -2.54
CA ILE A 197 1.97 -14.47 -2.28
C ILE A 197 2.13 -13.16 -1.50
N ARG A 198 1.40 -12.11 -1.90
CA ARG A 198 1.47 -10.80 -1.24
C ARG A 198 0.88 -10.81 0.16
N MET A 199 -0.13 -11.65 0.41
CA MET A 199 -0.68 -11.86 1.75
C MET A 199 0.38 -12.43 2.70
N THR A 200 1.18 -13.39 2.25
CA THR A 200 2.31 -13.93 3.03
C THR A 200 3.36 -12.85 3.33
N LYS A 201 3.80 -12.11 2.30
CA LYS A 201 4.76 -11.01 2.48
C LYS A 201 4.23 -9.91 3.42
N LEU A 202 2.95 -9.57 3.33
CA LEU A 202 2.33 -8.62 4.23
C LEU A 202 2.32 -9.15 5.67
N SER A 203 2.02 -10.43 5.88
CA SER A 203 2.08 -11.04 7.22
C SER A 203 3.48 -10.92 7.83
N GLU A 204 4.54 -11.13 7.05
CA GLU A 204 5.92 -10.91 7.50
C GLU A 204 6.20 -9.45 7.86
N PHE A 205 5.77 -8.51 7.02
CA PHE A 205 5.87 -7.07 7.30
C PHE A 205 5.13 -6.68 8.59
N LEU A 206 3.94 -7.23 8.83
CA LEU A 206 3.15 -6.96 10.04
C LEU A 206 3.78 -7.54 11.31
N LYS A 207 4.49 -8.68 11.21
CA LYS A 207 5.27 -9.21 12.34
C LYS A 207 6.42 -8.28 12.75
N VAL A 208 7.10 -7.67 11.78
CA VAL A 208 8.11 -6.64 12.09
C VAL A 208 7.45 -5.44 12.79
N ALA A 209 6.28 -5.03 12.32
CA ALA A 209 5.52 -3.95 12.93
C ALA A 209 5.16 -4.23 14.40
N GLU A 210 4.72 -5.46 14.70
CA GLU A 210 4.48 -5.91 16.07
C GLU A 210 5.75 -5.86 16.93
N GLN A 211 6.88 -6.36 16.41
CA GLN A 211 8.16 -6.40 17.11
C GLN A 211 8.71 -5.03 17.49
N VAL A 212 8.40 -3.99 16.70
CA VAL A 212 8.83 -2.61 17.00
C VAL A 212 7.80 -1.80 17.81
N GLY A 213 6.75 -2.47 18.31
CA GLY A 213 5.82 -1.90 19.27
C GLY A 213 4.58 -1.24 18.67
N ILE A 214 4.16 -1.63 17.45
CA ILE A 214 2.80 -1.31 16.99
C ILE A 214 1.82 -2.23 17.71
N ASP A 215 0.78 -1.64 18.31
CA ASP A 215 -0.20 -2.38 19.11
C ASP A 215 -0.90 -3.46 18.27
N GLN A 216 -1.02 -4.66 18.83
CA GLN A 216 -1.71 -5.79 18.18
C GLN A 216 -3.15 -5.47 17.76
N VAL A 217 -3.81 -4.52 18.45
CA VAL A 217 -5.17 -4.09 18.09
C VAL A 217 -5.23 -3.39 16.72
N ASP A 218 -4.13 -2.75 16.32
CA ASP A 218 -3.99 -2.04 15.04
C ASP A 218 -3.51 -2.95 13.91
N ILE A 219 -3.06 -4.17 14.23
CA ILE A 219 -2.59 -5.17 13.26
C ILE A 219 -3.77 -6.04 12.82
N PRO A 220 -4.08 -6.13 11.52
CA PRO A 220 -5.16 -6.99 11.06
C PRO A 220 -4.75 -8.47 11.14
N ASP A 221 -5.69 -9.30 11.55
CA ASP A 221 -5.56 -10.75 11.43
C ASP A 221 -5.67 -11.17 9.95
N LEU A 222 -4.62 -11.79 9.44
CA LEU A 222 -4.57 -12.30 8.07
C LEU A 222 -4.76 -13.82 8.13
N SER A 223 -6.02 -14.25 8.04
CA SER A 223 -6.31 -15.67 7.87
C SER A 223 -5.73 -16.18 6.55
N GLN A 224 -5.22 -17.41 6.55
CA GLN A 224 -4.77 -18.06 5.31
C GLN A 224 -5.95 -18.52 4.48
N ALA A 225 -5.89 -18.30 3.16
CA ALA A 225 -6.93 -18.76 2.25
C ALA A 225 -6.97 -20.30 2.19
N PRO A 226 -8.16 -20.93 2.22
CA PRO A 226 -8.25 -22.37 2.14
C PRO A 226 -7.71 -22.85 0.79
N SER A 227 -6.83 -23.85 0.79
CA SER A 227 -6.23 -24.43 -0.43
C SER A 227 -7.29 -24.94 -1.40
N SER A 228 -8.40 -25.47 -0.88
CA SER A 228 -9.55 -25.94 -1.65
C SER A 228 -10.18 -24.87 -2.55
N LEU A 229 -10.09 -23.58 -2.19
CA LEU A 229 -10.58 -22.50 -3.06
C LEU A 229 -9.72 -22.39 -4.32
N LEU A 230 -8.39 -22.44 -4.18
CA LEU A 230 -7.49 -22.37 -5.33
C LEU A 230 -7.72 -23.56 -6.28
N GLU A 231 -7.82 -24.77 -5.73
CA GLU A 231 -8.11 -25.99 -6.49
C GLU A 231 -9.42 -25.87 -7.27
N ALA A 232 -10.47 -25.33 -6.65
CA ALA A 232 -11.77 -25.16 -7.31
C ALA A 232 -11.72 -24.16 -8.48
N LEU A 233 -10.95 -23.07 -8.34
CA LEU A 233 -10.76 -22.09 -9.42
C LEU A 233 -9.99 -22.72 -10.61
N GLU A 234 -8.98 -23.53 -10.32
CA GLU A 234 -8.20 -24.27 -11.33
C GLU A 234 -9.04 -25.32 -12.05
N GLN A 235 -9.84 -26.10 -11.32
CA GLN A 235 -10.75 -27.09 -11.88
C GLN A 235 -11.81 -26.43 -12.79
N HIS A 236 -12.38 -25.30 -12.39
CA HIS A 236 -13.31 -24.56 -13.24
C HIS A 236 -12.66 -24.12 -14.54
N LEU A 237 -11.46 -23.54 -14.49
CA LEU A 237 -10.71 -23.14 -15.67
C LEU A 237 -10.44 -24.34 -16.61
N ALA A 238 -10.03 -25.48 -16.06
CA ALA A 238 -9.81 -26.71 -16.82
C ALA A 238 -11.11 -27.28 -17.43
N SER A 239 -12.27 -27.09 -16.78
CA SER A 239 -13.55 -27.53 -17.35
C SER A 239 -13.93 -26.76 -18.63
N LEU A 240 -13.51 -25.49 -18.72
CA LEU A 240 -13.66 -24.66 -19.92
C LEU A 240 -12.74 -25.10 -21.08
N ASP A 241 -11.81 -26.04 -20.84
CA ASP A 241 -11.03 -26.74 -21.88
C ASP A 241 -11.74 -27.96 -22.48
N GLY A 242 -12.99 -28.26 -22.08
CA GLY A 242 -13.84 -29.26 -22.75
C GLY A 242 -14.19 -30.52 -21.93
N LYS A 243 -14.12 -30.48 -20.58
CA LYS A 243 -14.59 -31.57 -19.72
C LYS A 243 -15.74 -31.09 -18.82
N LYS A 244 -16.86 -31.84 -18.85
CA LYS A 244 -18.12 -31.55 -18.11
C LYS A 244 -17.88 -31.23 -16.63
N MET A 245 -18.56 -30.19 -16.13
CA MET A 245 -18.55 -29.73 -14.73
C MET A 245 -19.38 -30.60 -13.77
N LYS A 246 -18.96 -30.60 -12.51
CA LYS A 246 -19.85 -30.51 -11.33
C LYS A 246 -19.41 -29.33 -10.44
N GLU A 247 -20.42 -28.60 -9.95
CA GLU A 247 -20.47 -27.71 -8.77
C GLU A 247 -19.89 -26.27 -8.80
N ALA A 248 -20.72 -25.32 -9.25
CA ALA A 248 -20.59 -23.87 -8.95
C ALA A 248 -21.17 -23.47 -7.56
N SER A 249 -22.00 -24.32 -6.95
CA SER A 249 -22.71 -24.03 -5.68
C SER A 249 -21.81 -24.10 -4.45
N THR A 250 -20.80 -24.98 -4.45
CA THR A 250 -19.92 -25.23 -3.31
C THR A 250 -18.91 -24.09 -3.12
N VAL A 251 -18.40 -23.48 -4.21
CA VAL A 251 -17.43 -22.37 -4.13
C VAL A 251 -18.06 -21.07 -3.65
N SER A 252 -19.28 -20.75 -4.10
CA SER A 252 -20.01 -19.59 -3.58
C SER A 252 -20.22 -19.68 -2.06
N ARG A 253 -20.42 -20.88 -1.52
CA ARG A 253 -20.52 -21.11 -0.07
C ARG A 253 -19.17 -20.91 0.64
N TYR A 254 -18.06 -21.37 0.05
CA TYR A 254 -16.71 -21.17 0.59
C TYR A 254 -16.28 -19.70 0.59
N ILE A 255 -16.52 -18.97 -0.50
CA ILE A 255 -16.27 -17.52 -0.58
C ILE A 255 -17.04 -16.81 0.54
N LYS A 256 -18.32 -17.15 0.73
CA LYS A 256 -19.14 -16.57 1.81
C LYS A 256 -18.61 -16.91 3.21
N LEU A 257 -18.18 -18.15 3.44
CA LEU A 257 -17.64 -18.57 4.74
C LEU A 257 -16.28 -17.94 5.04
N TYR A 258 -15.34 -17.97 4.09
CA TYR A 258 -14.00 -17.42 4.28
C TYR A 258 -14.04 -15.90 4.53
N TRP A 259 -14.80 -15.16 3.72
CA TRP A 259 -14.83 -13.71 3.83
C TRP A 259 -15.73 -13.16 4.95
N ASN A 260 -16.73 -13.93 5.42
CA ASN A 260 -17.49 -13.57 6.61
C ASN A 260 -16.70 -13.80 7.91
N SER A 261 -15.70 -14.69 7.88
CA SER A 261 -14.97 -15.18 9.06
C SER A 261 -13.56 -14.58 9.23
N GLY A 262 -12.79 -14.41 8.15
CA GLY A 262 -11.31 -14.31 8.27
C GLY A 262 -10.64 -13.01 7.84
N CYS A 263 -11.34 -12.09 7.17
CA CYS A 263 -10.72 -10.85 6.66
C CYS A 263 -11.60 -9.62 6.90
N ARG A 264 -12.21 -9.54 8.09
CA ARG A 264 -12.73 -8.27 8.59
C ARG A 264 -11.54 -7.43 9.04
N ILE A 265 -10.95 -6.72 8.09
CA ILE A 265 -10.22 -5.48 8.38
C ILE A 265 -11.28 -4.54 8.96
N LYS A 266 -11.52 -4.64 10.29
CA LYS A 266 -12.50 -3.82 11.01
C LYS A 266 -12.19 -2.37 10.65
N ASN A 267 -13.16 -1.59 10.18
CA ASN A 267 -13.04 -0.18 9.79
C ASN A 267 -11.89 0.57 10.53
N TYR A 268 -10.66 0.48 10.00
CA TYR A 268 -9.46 1.08 10.59
C TYR A 268 -9.35 2.56 10.18
N ASP A 269 -10.43 3.12 9.61
CA ASP A 269 -10.47 4.49 9.13
C ASP A 269 -10.24 5.51 10.25
N ASN A 270 -10.43 5.15 11.54
CA ASN A 270 -10.28 6.09 12.66
C ASN A 270 -9.46 5.64 13.90
N GLN A 271 -9.01 4.37 14.02
CA GLN A 271 -8.37 3.89 15.28
C GLN A 271 -6.83 3.84 15.25
N VAL A 272 -6.20 3.46 14.12
CA VAL A 272 -4.71 3.39 13.96
C VAL A 272 -4.00 4.73 14.13
N TYR A 273 -4.75 5.83 14.25
CA TYR A 273 -4.23 7.18 14.37
C TYR A 273 -4.08 7.68 15.80
N LYS A 274 -4.63 6.99 16.80
CA LYS A 274 -4.73 7.52 18.18
C LYS A 274 -3.72 6.97 19.18
N HIS A 275 -3.06 5.84 18.89
CA HIS A 275 -2.28 5.10 19.90
C HIS A 275 -0.83 4.76 19.53
N LEU A 276 -0.21 5.47 18.58
CA LEU A 276 1.23 5.31 18.36
C LEU A 276 2.03 5.81 19.59
N PRO A 277 3.12 5.12 19.99
CA PRO A 277 3.96 5.59 21.09
C PRO A 277 4.43 7.02 20.82
N SER A 278 4.48 7.86 21.86
CA SER A 278 4.84 9.28 21.75
C SER A 278 6.20 9.53 21.08
N SER A 279 7.12 8.56 21.14
CA SER A 279 8.42 8.54 20.44
C SER A 279 8.32 8.37 18.91
N TRP A 280 7.15 8.03 18.37
CA TRP A 280 6.89 7.80 16.94
C TRP A 280 5.96 8.85 16.32
N ASN A 281 5.69 9.95 17.04
CA ASN A 281 4.86 11.03 16.52
C ASN A 281 5.59 11.76 15.39
N CYS A 282 5.31 11.38 14.14
CA CYS A 282 5.90 11.97 12.94
C CYS A 282 5.81 13.50 12.88
N THR A 283 4.81 14.11 13.54
CA THR A 283 4.68 15.57 13.64
C THR A 283 5.85 16.22 14.40
N LEU A 284 6.35 15.56 15.45
CA LEU A 284 7.54 16.01 16.20
C LEU A 284 8.83 15.80 15.39
N CYS A 285 8.93 14.69 14.65
CA CYS A 285 10.07 14.44 13.75
C CYS A 285 10.17 15.48 12.63
N ILE A 286 9.04 15.99 12.15
CA ILE A 286 8.98 17.02 11.11
C ILE A 286 9.21 18.43 11.70
N HIS A 287 8.71 18.74 12.90
CA HIS A 287 8.79 20.09 13.48
C HIS A 287 10.17 20.49 14.00
N ASN A 288 10.99 19.57 14.50
CA ASN A 288 12.25 19.94 15.18
C ASN A 288 13.31 20.64 14.30
N ASP A 289 13.17 20.70 12.97
CA ASP A 289 14.22 21.27 12.08
C ASP A 289 13.70 22.32 11.07
N PHE A 290 12.47 22.84 11.20
CA PHE A 290 12.05 24.04 10.44
C PHE A 290 12.42 25.35 11.14
N THR A 291 13.06 25.25 12.31
CA THR A 291 13.70 26.33 13.03
C THR A 291 15.18 26.01 13.21
N HIS A 292 15.96 26.15 12.14
CA HIS A 292 17.38 26.59 12.14
C HIS A 292 17.90 26.69 10.70
#